data_AF-A0AB34H3Z1-F1
#
_entry.id   AF-A0AB34H3Z1-F1
#
_cell.length_a   1.000
_cell.length_b   1.000
_cell.length_c   1.000
_cell.angle_alpha   90.00
_cell.angle_beta   90.00
_cell.angle_gamma   90.00
#
_symmetry.space_group_name_H-M   'P 1'
#
loop_
_entity.id
_entity.type
_entity.pdbx_description
1 polymer ?
#
loop_
_entity_poly.entity_id
_entity_poly.type
_entity_poly.pdbx_seq_one_letter_code
_entity_poly.pdbx_strand_id
1 'polypeptide(L)'
;MPDSQFLFLNRLVREFVAQNNTVQIKHVIQTLSQEFALSQHPHSRKGGLIGLAACSIALGKDSGLYLKELIEPVLTCFNDADSRLRYYACEALYNIVKVARGAVLPHFNVLFDGLSKLAADPDPNVKSGSELLDRLLKDIVTESNKFDLVGFIPLLRERIYSNNQYARQFIISWILVLESVPDINLLDYLPEILDGLFQILGDNGKEIRKMCEVVLGEFLKEIKKNPSSVKFAEMANILVIHCQTTDDLIQLTAMCWMREFIQLAGRVMLPYSSGILTAVLPCLAYDDRKKMDSGIKEVANVCNQSLMKLVTPEDDEPDEPKPVVQKQAEPNPDDSLAKQEGTASGGPDGSCDSTFSSGISVFTPAGTERAPVTLHLDGIVQVLNCHLSDMAIGMMTRIAVLKWLYHLYIKTPRKMFRHTDSLFPILLQTLSDESDEAVGLAAGGPRLDPPLSSPLLPSSGLRAAVGSVRQQARTPADLPAAQRERRADGLER
;
A
#
# COMPACT_ATOMS: atom_id res chain seq x y z
N MET A 1 22.36 -36.19 25.69
CA MET A 1 21.78 -37.53 25.91
C MET A 1 22.68 -38.52 25.20
N PRO A 2 23.19 -39.57 25.85
CA PRO A 2 23.89 -40.67 25.18
C PRO A 2 22.94 -41.39 24.21
N ASP A 3 23.44 -41.89 23.09
CA ASP A 3 22.64 -42.56 22.04
C ASP A 3 21.80 -43.72 22.58
N SER A 4 22.29 -44.41 23.63
CA SER A 4 21.57 -45.49 24.30
C SER A 4 20.27 -45.02 24.98
N GLN A 5 20.28 -43.84 25.59
CA GLN A 5 19.08 -43.27 26.23
C GLN A 5 18.08 -42.79 25.17
N PHE A 6 18.56 -42.21 24.06
CA PHE A 6 17.70 -41.82 22.94
C PHE A 6 16.97 -43.03 22.34
N LEU A 7 17.70 -44.13 22.09
CA LEU A 7 17.12 -45.37 21.58
C LEU A 7 16.10 -45.98 22.54
N PHE A 8 16.37 -45.92 23.85
CA PHE A 8 15.42 -46.38 24.87
C PHE A 8 14.11 -45.58 24.85
N LEU A 9 14.19 -44.24 24.87
CA LEU A 9 13.01 -43.38 24.82
C LEU A 9 12.21 -43.61 23.54
N ASN A 10 12.89 -43.75 22.40
CA ASN A 10 12.24 -44.02 21.12
C ASN A 10 11.47 -45.35 21.14
N ARG A 11 12.09 -46.42 21.67
CA ARG A 11 11.43 -47.72 21.84
C ARG A 11 10.22 -47.63 22.76
N LEU A 12 10.36 -46.99 23.91
CA LEU A 12 9.29 -46.85 24.90
C LEU A 12 8.05 -46.15 24.31
N VAL A 13 8.24 -45.02 23.63
CA VAL A 13 7.13 -44.27 23.02
C VAL A 13 6.47 -45.11 21.91
N ARG A 14 7.24 -45.85 21.10
CA ARG A 14 6.68 -46.77 20.09
C ARG A 14 5.84 -47.88 20.70
N GLU A 15 6.26 -48.44 21.83
CA GLU A 15 5.48 -49.45 22.56
C GLU A 15 4.15 -48.86 23.06
N PHE A 16 4.15 -47.63 23.59
CA PHE A 16 2.91 -46.97 24.00
C PHE A 16 1.99 -46.62 22.83
N VAL A 17 2.55 -46.22 21.68
CA VAL A 17 1.77 -46.02 20.44
C VAL A 17 1.13 -47.33 20.00
N ALA A 18 1.88 -48.44 19.98
CA ALA A 18 1.36 -49.76 19.61
C ALA A 18 0.24 -50.25 20.53
N GLN A 19 0.24 -49.79 21.79
CA GLN A 19 -0.79 -50.09 22.79
C GLN A 19 -1.94 -49.06 22.83
N ASN A 20 -1.92 -48.02 21.99
CA ASN A 20 -2.83 -46.87 22.05
C ASN A 20 -2.88 -46.20 23.44
N ASN A 21 -1.76 -46.22 24.18
CA ASN A 21 -1.69 -45.70 25.54
C ASN A 21 -1.41 -44.19 25.55
N THR A 22 -2.42 -43.41 25.16
CA THR A 22 -2.33 -41.94 25.04
C THR A 22 -2.00 -41.25 26.37
N VAL A 23 -2.40 -41.83 27.50
CA VAL A 23 -2.12 -41.30 28.83
C VAL A 23 -0.62 -41.34 29.12
N GLN A 24 0.03 -42.48 28.87
CA GLN A 24 1.47 -42.61 29.10
C GLN A 24 2.29 -41.77 28.12
N ILE A 25 1.84 -41.64 26.87
CA ILE A 25 2.46 -40.73 25.89
C ILE A 25 2.44 -39.29 26.41
N LYS A 26 1.27 -38.80 26.83
CA LYS A 26 1.13 -37.45 27.41
C LYS A 26 2.01 -37.27 28.63
N HIS A 27 2.06 -38.27 29.51
CA HIS A 27 2.91 -38.22 30.70
C HIS A 27 4.39 -38.08 30.33
N VAL A 28 4.89 -38.89 29.38
CA VAL A 28 6.28 -38.79 28.89
C VAL A 28 6.58 -37.41 28.32
N ILE A 29 5.70 -36.86 27.48
CA ILE A 29 5.87 -35.52 26.90
C ILE A 29 5.89 -34.46 28.00
N GLN A 30 4.98 -34.55 28.97
CA GLN A 30 4.91 -33.62 30.11
C GLN A 30 6.17 -33.67 30.98
N THR A 31 6.68 -34.86 31.30
CA THR A 31 7.94 -35.02 32.05
C THR A 31 9.12 -34.41 31.28
N LEU A 32 9.27 -34.74 29.99
CA LEU A 32 10.33 -34.18 29.14
C LEU A 32 10.24 -32.65 29.02
N SER A 33 9.03 -32.11 28.99
CA SER A 33 8.78 -30.67 28.98
C SER A 33 9.16 -30.02 30.32
N GLN A 34 8.46 -30.40 31.39
CA GLN A 34 8.47 -29.67 32.66
C GLN A 34 9.73 -29.94 33.49
N GLU A 35 10.17 -31.21 33.55
CA GLU A 35 11.30 -31.59 34.39
C GLU A 35 12.65 -31.42 33.69
N PHE A 36 12.67 -31.41 32.36
CA PHE A 36 13.90 -31.33 31.56
C PHE A 36 13.98 -30.04 30.74
N ALA A 37 13.15 -29.88 29.70
CA ALA A 37 13.27 -28.76 28.76
C ALA A 37 13.17 -27.37 29.43
N LEU A 38 12.29 -27.25 30.43
CA LEU A 38 12.09 -26.03 31.21
C LEU A 38 12.84 -26.00 32.55
N SER A 39 13.78 -26.93 32.75
CA SER A 39 14.55 -27.01 34.00
C SER A 39 15.52 -25.84 34.18
N GLN A 40 15.90 -25.60 35.43
CA GLN A 40 16.93 -24.60 35.76
C GLN A 40 18.35 -25.04 35.33
N HIS A 41 18.56 -26.34 35.11
CA HIS A 41 19.88 -26.90 34.78
C HIS A 41 20.10 -26.98 33.26
N PRO A 42 21.11 -26.29 32.69
CA PRO A 42 21.33 -26.25 31.24
C PRO A 42 21.48 -27.63 30.57
N HIS A 43 22.15 -28.57 31.21
CA HIS A 43 22.32 -29.94 30.69
C HIS A 43 20.99 -30.70 30.63
N SER A 44 20.12 -30.50 31.62
CA SER A 44 18.78 -31.09 31.65
C SER A 44 17.90 -30.47 30.58
N ARG A 45 17.98 -29.15 30.33
CA ARG A 45 17.28 -28.49 29.23
C ARG A 45 17.65 -29.09 27.87
N LYS A 46 18.95 -29.26 27.60
CA LYS A 46 19.43 -29.93 26.38
C LYS A 46 18.87 -31.36 26.26
N GLY A 47 18.85 -32.11 27.36
CA GLY A 47 18.26 -33.46 27.40
C GLY A 47 16.78 -33.46 27.07
N GLY A 48 16.02 -32.51 27.61
CA GLY A 48 14.59 -32.35 27.35
C GLY A 48 14.28 -32.03 25.89
N LEU A 49 15.01 -31.09 25.29
CA LEU A 49 14.85 -30.72 23.87
C LEU A 49 15.08 -31.91 22.93
N ILE A 50 16.17 -32.66 23.16
CA ILE A 50 16.48 -33.88 22.40
C ILE A 50 15.39 -34.94 22.63
N GLY A 51 14.94 -35.10 23.87
CA GLY A 51 13.89 -36.05 24.23
C GLY A 51 12.55 -35.75 23.56
N LEU A 52 12.13 -34.47 23.52
CA LEU A 52 10.89 -34.05 22.84
C LEU A 52 10.96 -34.34 21.33
N ALA A 53 12.10 -34.04 20.68
CA ALA A 53 12.33 -34.39 19.28
C ALA A 53 12.30 -35.90 19.05
N ALA A 54 12.95 -36.68 19.92
CA ALA A 54 12.95 -38.14 19.87
C ALA A 54 11.54 -38.73 20.02
N CYS A 55 10.75 -38.14 20.93
CA CYS A 55 9.35 -38.50 21.14
C CYS A 55 8.53 -38.24 19.87
N SER A 56 8.67 -37.06 19.26
CA SER A 56 8.01 -36.75 17.98
C SER A 56 8.36 -37.75 16.87
N ILE A 57 9.65 -38.11 16.74
CA ILE A 57 10.12 -39.11 15.76
C ILE A 57 9.52 -40.50 16.05
N ALA A 58 9.38 -40.88 17.32
CA ALA A 58 8.77 -42.14 17.71
C ALA A 58 7.27 -42.18 17.40
N LEU A 59 6.56 -41.06 17.64
CA LEU A 59 5.13 -40.89 17.36
C LEU A 59 4.83 -40.91 15.85
N GLY A 60 5.76 -40.45 15.00
CA GLY A 60 5.52 -40.40 13.55
C GLY A 60 4.33 -39.51 13.22
N LYS A 61 3.36 -40.02 12.44
CA LYS A 61 2.17 -39.25 12.04
C LYS A 61 1.29 -38.83 13.22
N ASP A 62 1.30 -39.62 14.30
CA ASP A 62 0.51 -39.33 15.51
C ASP A 62 1.07 -38.15 16.31
N SER A 63 2.27 -37.66 15.98
CA SER A 63 2.83 -36.43 16.56
C SER A 63 1.90 -35.23 16.41
N GLY A 64 1.08 -35.22 15.35
CA GLY A 64 0.04 -34.21 15.10
C GLY A 64 -0.93 -34.01 16.27
N LEU A 65 -1.18 -35.04 17.07
CA LEU A 65 -2.11 -35.00 18.20
C LEU A 65 -1.53 -34.32 19.46
N TYR A 66 -0.21 -34.08 19.48
CA TYR A 66 0.53 -33.61 20.66
C TYR A 66 1.39 -32.38 20.34
N LEU A 67 1.16 -31.72 19.20
CA LEU A 67 2.01 -30.63 18.72
C LEU A 67 2.08 -29.46 19.68
N LYS A 68 0.96 -29.11 20.33
CA LYS A 68 0.95 -28.03 21.32
C LYS A 68 1.95 -28.30 22.44
N GLU A 69 1.86 -29.48 23.05
CA GLU A 69 2.73 -29.89 24.15
C GLU A 69 4.20 -30.12 23.72
N LEU A 70 4.43 -30.49 22.46
CA LEU A 70 5.78 -30.67 21.92
C LEU A 70 6.45 -29.33 21.55
N ILE A 71 5.70 -28.36 21.02
CA ILE A 71 6.23 -27.11 20.46
C ILE A 71 6.45 -26.06 21.54
N GLU A 72 5.48 -25.82 22.44
CA GLU A 72 5.53 -24.73 23.43
C GLU A 72 6.81 -24.73 24.30
N PRO A 73 7.29 -25.88 24.83
CA PRO A 73 8.50 -25.91 25.64
C PRO A 73 9.75 -25.57 24.82
N VAL A 74 9.79 -25.99 23.55
CA VAL A 74 10.90 -25.71 22.65
C VAL A 74 10.94 -24.22 22.27
N LEU A 75 9.79 -23.62 21.98
CA LEU A 75 9.69 -22.18 21.72
C LEU A 75 10.11 -21.34 22.93
N THR A 76 9.83 -21.82 24.15
CA THR A 76 10.31 -21.13 25.37
C THR A 76 11.84 -21.05 25.40
N CYS A 77 12.53 -22.12 24.98
CA CYS A 77 13.99 -22.15 24.90
C CYS A 77 14.58 -21.25 23.80
N PHE A 78 13.79 -20.69 22.88
CA PHE A 78 14.29 -19.71 21.90
C PHE A 78 14.70 -18.39 22.54
N ASN A 79 14.27 -18.12 23.78
CA ASN A 79 14.64 -16.93 24.53
C ASN A 79 15.69 -17.24 25.61
N ASP A 80 16.32 -18.42 25.59
CA ASP A 80 17.35 -18.77 26.56
C ASP A 80 18.58 -17.87 26.40
N ALA A 81 19.24 -17.53 27.51
CA ALA A 81 20.46 -16.73 27.49
C ALA A 81 21.61 -17.44 26.76
N ASP A 82 21.69 -18.77 26.83
CA ASP A 82 22.72 -19.57 26.16
C ASP A 82 22.38 -19.80 24.67
N SER A 83 23.21 -19.26 23.77
CA SER A 83 23.01 -19.40 22.33
C SER A 83 23.08 -20.85 21.86
N ARG A 84 23.86 -21.71 22.53
CA ARG A 84 23.90 -23.15 22.20
C ARG A 84 22.55 -23.80 22.47
N LEU A 85 21.86 -23.37 23.52
CA LEU A 85 20.57 -23.92 23.87
C LEU A 85 19.48 -23.45 22.90
N ARG A 86 19.53 -22.18 22.48
CA ARG A 86 18.67 -21.66 21.38
C ARG A 86 18.89 -22.45 20.08
N TYR A 87 20.15 -22.75 19.74
CA TYR A 87 20.48 -23.61 18.60
C TYR A 87 19.89 -25.01 18.73
N TYR A 88 20.06 -25.67 19.88
CA TYR A 88 19.49 -27.01 20.10
C TYR A 88 17.95 -27.01 20.10
N ALA A 89 17.33 -25.92 20.58
CA ALA A 89 15.90 -25.76 20.50
C ALA A 89 15.45 -25.66 19.04
N CYS A 90 16.17 -24.91 18.21
CA CYS A 90 15.91 -24.82 16.77
C CYS A 90 16.02 -26.20 16.09
N GLU A 91 17.06 -26.97 16.41
CA GLU A 91 17.25 -28.33 15.88
C GLU A 91 16.14 -29.30 16.33
N ALA A 92 15.72 -29.20 17.60
CA ALA A 92 14.61 -29.99 18.13
C ALA A 92 13.30 -29.64 17.40
N LEU A 93 13.01 -28.35 17.20
CA LEU A 93 11.82 -27.89 16.49
C LEU A 93 11.83 -28.32 15.02
N TYR A 94 12.97 -28.22 14.35
CA TYR A 94 13.14 -28.75 12.99
C TYR A 94 12.75 -30.22 12.91
N ASN A 95 13.20 -31.06 13.85
CA ASN A 95 12.86 -32.48 13.85
C ASN A 95 11.37 -32.73 14.13
N ILE A 96 10.74 -31.97 15.03
CA ILE A 96 9.30 -32.05 15.30
C ILE A 96 8.51 -31.68 14.03
N VAL A 97 8.82 -30.52 13.44
CA VAL A 97 8.16 -30.02 12.22
C VAL A 97 8.37 -30.96 11.03
N LYS A 98 9.56 -31.53 10.88
CA LYS A 98 9.90 -32.50 9.82
C LYS A 98 9.02 -33.73 9.87
N VAL A 99 8.70 -34.21 11.07
CA VAL A 99 7.85 -35.40 11.26
C VAL A 99 6.37 -35.06 11.07
N ALA A 100 5.94 -33.93 11.62
CA ALA A 100 4.53 -33.52 11.62
C ALA A 100 4.03 -32.97 10.26
N ARG A 101 4.93 -32.41 9.43
CA ARG A 101 4.63 -31.84 8.11
C ARG A 101 3.40 -30.91 8.18
N GLY A 102 2.41 -31.06 7.29
CA GLY A 102 1.23 -30.21 7.23
C GLY A 102 0.39 -30.17 8.51
N ALA A 103 0.56 -31.11 9.46
CA ALA A 103 -0.12 -31.05 10.75
C ALA A 103 0.32 -29.85 11.61
N VAL A 104 1.46 -29.21 11.30
CA VAL A 104 1.95 -28.03 12.03
C VAL A 104 1.29 -26.71 11.62
N LEU A 105 0.52 -26.69 10.53
CA LEU A 105 -0.07 -25.45 10.01
C LEU A 105 -1.00 -24.73 10.99
N PRO A 106 -1.83 -25.40 11.82
CA PRO A 106 -2.58 -24.73 12.88
C PRO A 106 -1.70 -24.01 13.92
N HIS A 107 -0.42 -24.38 14.02
CA HIS A 107 0.57 -23.76 14.89
C HIS A 107 1.51 -22.80 14.13
N PHE A 108 1.26 -22.53 12.84
CA PHE A 108 2.15 -21.74 12.00
C PHE A 108 2.51 -20.39 12.61
N ASN A 109 1.52 -19.66 13.14
CA ASN A 109 1.73 -18.33 13.71
C ASN A 109 2.75 -18.30 14.85
N VAL A 110 2.68 -19.27 15.78
CA VAL A 110 3.65 -19.35 16.90
C VAL A 110 5.02 -19.83 16.44
N LEU A 111 5.06 -20.71 15.43
CA LEU A 111 6.30 -21.17 14.81
C LEU A 111 7.00 -20.04 14.05
N PHE A 112 6.24 -19.26 13.28
CA PHE A 112 6.73 -18.09 12.55
C PHE A 112 7.25 -17.02 13.51
N ASP A 113 6.53 -16.73 14.60
CA ASP A 113 7.00 -15.80 15.63
C ASP A 113 8.34 -16.23 16.22
N GLY A 114 8.43 -17.49 16.67
CA GLY A 114 9.67 -18.04 17.21
C GLY A 114 10.82 -18.01 16.20
N LEU A 115 10.54 -18.43 14.96
CA LEU A 115 11.53 -18.45 13.90
C LEU A 115 12.01 -17.04 13.52
N SER A 116 11.12 -16.05 13.50
CA SER A 116 11.50 -14.66 13.20
C SER A 116 12.50 -14.09 14.22
N LYS A 117 12.42 -14.54 15.49
CA LYS A 117 13.38 -14.19 16.55
C LYS A 117 14.74 -14.85 16.29
N LEU A 118 14.74 -16.13 15.93
CA LEU A 118 15.98 -16.86 15.62
C LEU A 118 16.67 -16.34 14.35
N ALA A 119 15.91 -15.96 13.32
CA ALA A 119 16.46 -15.37 12.10
C ALA A 119 17.19 -14.05 12.38
N ALA A 120 16.78 -13.32 13.43
CA ALA A 120 17.39 -12.09 13.90
C ALA A 120 18.33 -12.27 15.10
N ASP A 121 18.71 -13.50 15.45
CA ASP A 121 19.53 -13.79 16.63
C ASP A 121 20.93 -13.13 16.54
N PRO A 122 21.47 -12.62 17.66
CA PRO A 122 22.82 -12.09 17.69
C PRO A 122 23.90 -13.15 17.37
N ASP A 123 23.66 -14.43 17.67
CA ASP A 123 24.60 -15.52 17.41
C ASP A 123 24.48 -16.02 15.95
N PRO A 124 25.55 -15.96 15.13
CA PRO A 124 25.52 -16.43 13.75
C PRO A 124 25.18 -17.91 13.59
N ASN A 125 25.55 -18.77 14.54
CA ASN A 125 25.25 -20.20 14.48
C ASN A 125 23.76 -20.47 14.68
N VAL A 126 23.12 -19.70 15.57
CA VAL A 126 21.66 -19.79 15.78
C VAL A 126 20.93 -19.35 14.51
N LYS A 127 21.33 -18.23 13.91
CA LYS A 127 20.78 -17.78 12.62
C LYS A 127 20.92 -18.84 11.54
N SER A 128 22.12 -19.37 11.33
CA SER A 128 22.36 -20.42 10.33
C SER A 128 21.58 -21.70 10.63
N GLY A 129 21.44 -22.09 11.91
CA GLY A 129 20.60 -23.21 12.32
C GLY A 129 19.11 -23.00 12.01
N SER A 130 18.62 -21.76 12.08
CA SER A 130 17.23 -21.41 11.79
C SER A 130 16.85 -21.52 10.31
N GLU A 131 17.81 -21.40 9.39
CA GLU A 131 17.56 -21.45 7.94
C GLU A 131 16.98 -22.79 7.48
N LEU A 132 17.37 -23.90 8.11
CA LEU A 132 16.83 -25.22 7.77
C LEU A 132 15.36 -25.37 8.20
N LEU A 133 15.01 -24.84 9.36
CA LEU A 133 13.64 -24.79 9.85
C LEU A 133 12.78 -23.85 9.02
N ASP A 134 13.32 -22.68 8.67
CA ASP A 134 12.67 -21.70 7.79
C ASP A 134 12.33 -22.30 6.42
N ARG A 135 13.31 -22.92 5.77
CA ARG A 135 13.12 -23.59 4.48
C ARG A 135 12.07 -24.70 4.58
N LEU A 136 12.15 -25.54 5.60
CA LEU A 136 11.18 -26.62 5.82
C LEU A 136 9.76 -26.10 6.02
N LEU A 137 9.58 -25.02 6.79
CA LEU A 137 8.26 -24.41 6.97
C LEU A 137 7.74 -23.81 5.67
N LYS A 138 8.59 -23.16 4.88
CA LYS A 138 8.24 -22.66 3.53
C LYS A 138 7.78 -23.81 2.64
N ASP A 139 8.52 -24.91 2.59
CA ASP A 139 8.16 -26.11 1.81
C ASP A 139 6.80 -26.67 2.26
N ILE A 140 6.52 -26.73 3.57
CA ILE A 140 5.23 -27.21 4.09
C ILE A 140 4.08 -26.28 3.69
N VAL A 141 4.31 -24.96 3.70
CA VAL A 141 3.30 -23.96 3.31
C VAL A 141 3.03 -24.04 1.80
N THR A 142 4.06 -24.14 0.97
CA THR A 142 3.90 -24.21 -0.50
C THR A 142 3.32 -25.55 -0.97
N GLU A 143 3.53 -26.64 -0.24
CA GLU A 143 2.94 -27.96 -0.52
C GLU A 143 1.48 -28.10 -0.01
N SER A 144 0.92 -27.11 0.69
CA SER A 144 -0.39 -27.23 1.34
C SER A 144 -1.39 -26.14 0.94
N ASN A 145 -2.63 -26.57 0.67
CA ASN A 145 -3.76 -25.67 0.46
C ASN A 145 -4.52 -25.29 1.74
N LYS A 146 -3.97 -25.64 2.92
CA LYS A 146 -4.60 -25.38 4.23
C LYS A 146 -3.95 -24.22 4.98
N PHE A 147 -3.09 -23.45 4.33
CA PHE A 147 -2.44 -22.32 4.96
C PHE A 147 -3.47 -21.22 5.28
N ASP A 148 -3.59 -20.86 6.56
CA ASP A 148 -4.47 -19.79 7.00
C ASP A 148 -3.78 -18.44 6.80
N LEU A 149 -3.89 -17.91 5.58
CA LEU A 149 -3.37 -16.60 5.25
C LEU A 149 -3.99 -15.51 6.15
N VAL A 150 -5.30 -15.56 6.37
CA VAL A 150 -6.03 -14.55 7.16
C VAL A 150 -5.47 -14.45 8.57
N GLY A 151 -5.24 -15.60 9.22
CA GLY A 151 -4.63 -15.67 10.55
C GLY A 151 -3.18 -15.19 10.58
N PHE A 152 -2.46 -15.24 9.47
CA PHE A 152 -1.06 -14.80 9.38
C PHE A 152 -0.90 -13.28 9.19
N ILE A 153 -1.81 -12.62 8.45
CA ILE A 153 -1.68 -11.19 8.11
C ILE A 153 -1.41 -10.26 9.30
N PRO A 154 -2.04 -10.42 10.49
CA PRO A 154 -1.74 -9.57 11.64
C PRO A 154 -0.26 -9.62 12.06
N LEU A 155 0.38 -10.79 12.01
CA LEU A 155 1.80 -10.94 12.32
C LEU A 155 2.67 -10.28 11.25
N LEU A 156 2.32 -10.47 9.98
CA LEU A 156 3.03 -9.83 8.87
C LEU A 156 3.01 -8.30 8.98
N ARG A 157 1.82 -7.75 9.25
CA ARG A 157 1.58 -6.30 9.42
C ARG A 157 2.40 -5.71 10.56
N GLU A 158 2.55 -6.43 11.66
CA GLU A 158 3.39 -5.99 12.79
C GLU A 158 4.89 -6.02 12.41
N ARG A 159 5.35 -7.12 11.80
CA ARG A 159 6.78 -7.39 11.63
C ARG A 159 7.43 -6.67 10.47
N ILE A 160 6.65 -6.22 9.49
CA ILE A 160 7.18 -5.51 8.33
C ILE A 160 7.88 -4.18 8.68
N TYR A 161 7.56 -3.59 9.84
CA TYR A 161 8.18 -2.37 10.34
C TYR A 161 9.43 -2.59 11.22
N SER A 162 9.95 -3.81 11.30
CA SER A 162 11.17 -4.10 12.06
C SER A 162 12.36 -3.29 11.54
N ASN A 163 13.22 -2.79 12.44
CA ASN A 163 14.45 -2.08 12.08
C ASN A 163 15.67 -3.02 11.97
N ASN A 164 15.50 -4.31 12.27
CA ASN A 164 16.59 -5.28 12.17
C ASN A 164 16.70 -5.81 10.73
N GLN A 165 17.88 -5.67 10.11
CA GLN A 165 18.12 -6.09 8.71
C GLN A 165 17.79 -7.58 8.47
N TYR A 166 18.09 -8.46 9.42
CA TYR A 166 17.82 -9.90 9.28
C TYR A 166 16.33 -10.19 9.40
N ALA A 167 15.63 -9.47 10.28
CA ALA A 167 14.17 -9.56 10.37
C ALA A 167 13.50 -9.07 9.07
N ARG A 168 13.96 -7.96 8.49
CA ARG A 168 13.47 -7.46 7.19
C ARG A 168 13.69 -8.48 6.08
N GLN A 169 14.91 -9.03 5.97
CA GLN A 169 15.23 -10.08 5.00
C GLN A 169 14.32 -11.31 5.17
N PHE A 170 14.10 -11.74 6.42
CA PHE A 170 13.19 -12.83 6.75
C PHE A 170 11.77 -12.56 6.27
N ILE A 171 11.21 -11.38 6.58
CA ILE A 171 9.85 -10.99 6.18
C ILE A 171 9.70 -10.94 4.65
N ILE A 172 10.63 -10.29 3.94
CA ILE A 172 10.59 -10.24 2.47
C ILE A 172 10.65 -11.63 1.87
N SER A 173 11.51 -12.51 2.42
CA SER A 173 11.62 -13.89 1.94
C SER A 173 10.32 -14.67 2.10
N TRP A 174 9.58 -14.45 3.18
CA TRP A 174 8.25 -15.07 3.36
C TRP A 174 7.20 -14.48 2.42
N ILE A 175 7.20 -13.17 2.18
CA ILE A 175 6.30 -12.54 1.20
C ILE A 175 6.56 -13.11 -0.20
N LEU A 176 7.81 -13.24 -0.62
CA LEU A 176 8.18 -13.86 -1.92
C LEU A 176 7.66 -15.28 -2.06
N VAL A 177 7.81 -16.10 -1.02
CA VAL A 177 7.33 -17.50 -1.06
C VAL A 177 5.82 -17.54 -1.18
N LEU A 178 5.11 -16.73 -0.38
CA LEU A 178 3.65 -16.70 -0.39
C LEU A 178 3.08 -16.16 -1.71
N GLU A 179 3.71 -15.15 -2.32
CA GLU A 179 3.31 -14.62 -3.63
C GLU A 179 3.46 -15.67 -4.74
N SER A 180 4.45 -16.56 -4.63
CA SER A 180 4.66 -17.64 -5.60
C SER A 180 3.63 -18.78 -5.52
N VAL A 181 2.74 -18.80 -4.52
CA VAL A 181 1.73 -19.85 -4.33
C VAL A 181 0.41 -19.43 -5.02
N PRO A 182 -0.05 -20.14 -6.07
CA PRO A 182 -1.21 -19.72 -6.87
C PRO A 182 -2.53 -19.57 -6.11
N ASP A 183 -2.72 -20.33 -5.03
CA ASP A 183 -3.95 -20.33 -4.23
C ASP A 183 -3.93 -19.28 -3.09
N ILE A 184 -2.82 -18.55 -2.92
CA ILE A 184 -2.64 -17.53 -1.88
C ILE A 184 -2.75 -16.15 -2.52
N ASN A 185 -3.78 -15.39 -2.14
CA ASN A 185 -3.97 -14.03 -2.63
C ASN A 185 -3.45 -12.99 -1.62
N LEU A 186 -2.18 -12.59 -1.76
CA LEU A 186 -1.60 -11.50 -0.95
C LEU A 186 -2.06 -10.10 -1.41
N LEU A 187 -2.52 -9.96 -2.66
CA LEU A 187 -2.91 -8.67 -3.23
C LEU A 187 -4.07 -8.02 -2.46
N ASP A 188 -4.98 -8.81 -1.91
CA ASP A 188 -6.11 -8.32 -1.09
C ASP A 188 -5.68 -7.59 0.18
N TYR A 189 -4.48 -7.91 0.68
CA TYR A 189 -3.86 -7.36 1.90
C TYR A 189 -2.74 -6.37 1.60
N LEU A 190 -2.40 -6.15 0.33
CA LEU A 190 -1.37 -5.21 -0.08
C LEU A 190 -1.55 -3.79 0.53
N PRO A 191 -2.77 -3.21 0.66
CA PRO A 191 -2.93 -1.92 1.30
C PRO A 191 -2.38 -1.83 2.73
N GLU A 192 -2.34 -2.95 3.45
CA GLU A 192 -1.89 -2.99 4.85
C GLU A 192 -0.37 -3.14 4.99
N ILE A 193 0.29 -3.65 3.95
CA ILE A 193 1.73 -3.98 3.98
C ILE A 193 2.56 -3.10 3.02
N LEU A 194 1.94 -2.39 2.08
CA LEU A 194 2.64 -1.62 1.06
C LEU A 194 3.59 -0.58 1.65
N ASP A 195 3.14 0.16 2.68
CA ASP A 195 3.99 1.15 3.35
C ASP A 195 5.24 0.50 3.93
N GLY A 196 5.07 -0.60 4.66
CA GLY A 196 6.19 -1.39 5.21
C GLY A 196 7.15 -1.90 4.14
N LEU A 197 6.67 -2.32 2.97
CA LEU A 197 7.54 -2.70 1.84
C LEU A 197 8.41 -1.53 1.36
N PHE A 198 7.84 -0.33 1.23
CA PHE A 198 8.64 0.85 0.87
C PHE A 198 9.64 1.24 1.99
N GLN A 199 9.30 1.06 3.27
CA GLN A 199 10.26 1.25 4.38
C GLN A 199 11.43 0.25 4.32
N ILE A 200 11.15 -0.98 3.90
CA ILE A 200 12.16 -2.02 3.69
C ILE A 200 13.01 -1.74 2.45
N LEU A 201 12.43 -1.16 1.39
CA LEU A 201 13.17 -0.77 0.19
C LEU A 201 14.29 0.25 0.50
N GLY A 202 14.12 1.06 1.54
CA GLY A 202 15.15 1.97 2.08
C GLY A 202 16.21 1.32 2.95
N ASP A 203 16.26 -0.01 3.07
CA ASP A 203 17.26 -0.68 3.91
C ASP A 203 18.69 -0.44 3.41
N ASN A 204 19.67 -0.38 4.31
CA ASN A 204 21.08 -0.19 3.94
C ASN A 204 21.70 -1.42 3.22
N GLY A 205 21.16 -2.61 3.45
CA GLY A 205 21.57 -3.87 2.83
C GLY A 205 21.16 -3.99 1.36
N LYS A 206 22.14 -4.02 0.45
CA LYS A 206 21.89 -4.12 -1.00
C LYS A 206 21.06 -5.34 -1.41
N GLU A 207 21.30 -6.47 -0.75
CA GLU A 207 20.56 -7.71 -1.00
C GLU A 207 19.09 -7.57 -0.59
N ILE A 208 18.83 -6.98 0.57
CA ILE A 208 17.49 -6.74 1.10
C ILE A 208 16.71 -5.81 0.16
N ARG A 209 17.34 -4.72 -0.30
CA ARG A 209 16.75 -3.83 -1.30
C ARG A 209 16.39 -4.57 -2.57
N LYS A 210 17.33 -5.36 -3.13
CA LYS A 210 17.09 -6.15 -4.33
C LYS A 210 15.95 -7.15 -4.16
N MET A 211 15.86 -7.83 -3.02
CA MET A 211 14.74 -8.73 -2.73
C MET A 211 13.42 -7.97 -2.65
N CYS A 212 13.40 -6.79 -2.02
CA CYS A 212 12.22 -5.94 -1.93
C CYS A 212 11.78 -5.38 -3.30
N GLU A 213 12.73 -4.99 -4.16
CA GLU A 213 12.46 -4.57 -5.54
C GLU A 213 11.79 -5.70 -6.33
N VAL A 214 12.21 -6.96 -6.14
CA VAL A 214 11.56 -8.12 -6.77
C VAL A 214 10.12 -8.28 -6.26
N VAL A 215 9.90 -8.24 -4.94
CA VAL A 215 8.54 -8.32 -4.36
C VAL A 215 7.61 -7.24 -4.93
N LEU A 216 8.05 -5.99 -4.90
CA LEU A 216 7.27 -4.87 -5.44
C LEU A 216 7.04 -5.05 -6.95
N GLY A 217 8.04 -5.56 -7.67
CA GLY A 217 7.91 -5.89 -9.08
C GLY A 217 6.84 -6.94 -9.38
N GLU A 218 6.77 -8.02 -8.59
CA GLU A 218 5.75 -9.07 -8.75
C GLU A 218 4.35 -8.55 -8.43
N PHE A 219 4.17 -7.82 -7.32
CA PHE A 219 2.87 -7.20 -7.03
C PHE A 219 2.42 -6.25 -8.14
N LEU A 220 3.32 -5.43 -8.69
CA LEU A 220 2.97 -4.51 -9.77
C LEU A 220 2.59 -5.26 -11.06
N LYS A 221 3.25 -6.39 -11.36
CA LYS A 221 2.86 -7.26 -12.48
C LYS A 221 1.47 -7.85 -12.26
N GLU A 222 1.17 -8.31 -11.04
CA GLU A 222 -0.13 -8.86 -10.68
C GLU A 222 -1.26 -7.82 -10.79
N ILE A 223 -1.03 -6.60 -10.27
CA ILE A 223 -1.93 -5.45 -10.41
C ILE A 223 -2.25 -5.17 -11.88
N LYS A 224 -1.23 -5.20 -12.75
CA LYS A 224 -1.41 -4.97 -14.20
C LYS A 224 -2.19 -6.11 -14.88
N LYS A 225 -2.07 -7.34 -14.38
CA LYS A 225 -2.80 -8.50 -14.90
C LYS A 225 -4.28 -8.46 -14.48
N ASN A 226 -4.56 -8.07 -13.23
CA ASN A 226 -5.89 -8.13 -12.63
C ASN A 226 -6.30 -6.77 -11.99
N PRO A 227 -6.39 -5.66 -12.75
CA PRO A 227 -6.63 -4.34 -12.17
C PRO A 227 -8.00 -4.19 -11.50
N SER A 228 -9.00 -5.00 -11.86
CA SER A 228 -10.36 -4.88 -11.34
C SER A 228 -10.52 -5.28 -9.86
N SER A 229 -9.63 -6.13 -9.32
CA SER A 229 -9.65 -6.53 -7.91
C SER A 229 -8.81 -5.63 -7.01
N VAL A 230 -8.10 -4.65 -7.57
CA VAL A 230 -7.12 -3.83 -6.84
C VAL A 230 -7.80 -2.65 -6.13
N LYS A 231 -7.53 -2.52 -4.83
CA LYS A 231 -7.99 -1.42 -3.97
C LYS A 231 -7.10 -0.17 -4.12
N PHE A 232 -7.06 0.42 -5.32
CA PHE A 232 -6.17 1.55 -5.63
C PHE A 232 -6.33 2.74 -4.66
N ALA A 233 -7.57 3.05 -4.29
CA ALA A 233 -7.93 4.14 -3.39
C ALA A 233 -7.24 4.04 -2.01
N GLU A 234 -7.17 2.83 -1.45
CA GLU A 234 -6.58 2.59 -0.12
C GLU A 234 -5.05 2.78 -0.12
N MET A 235 -4.41 2.61 -1.28
CA MET A 235 -2.95 2.70 -1.44
C MET A 235 -2.47 4.04 -1.99
N ALA A 236 -3.35 4.89 -2.52
CA ALA A 236 -2.99 6.14 -3.19
C ALA A 236 -2.19 7.08 -2.28
N ASN A 237 -2.64 7.29 -1.04
CA ASN A 237 -1.94 8.17 -0.09
C ASN A 237 -0.58 7.61 0.35
N ILE A 238 -0.45 6.29 0.47
CA ILE A 238 0.83 5.63 0.77
C ILE A 238 1.84 5.97 -0.34
N LEU A 239 1.45 5.81 -1.61
CA LEU A 239 2.31 6.15 -2.73
C LEU A 239 2.63 7.65 -2.80
N VAL A 240 1.67 8.53 -2.50
CA VAL A 240 1.92 9.99 -2.43
C VAL A 240 3.02 10.33 -1.42
N ILE A 241 3.01 9.68 -0.25
CA ILE A 241 4.05 9.85 0.78
C ILE A 241 5.40 9.39 0.25
N HIS A 242 5.48 8.17 -0.31
CA HIS A 242 6.75 7.61 -0.82
C HIS A 242 7.28 8.30 -2.07
N CYS A 243 6.42 8.93 -2.89
CA CYS A 243 6.86 9.78 -4.00
C CYS A 243 7.58 11.06 -3.53
N GLN A 244 7.49 11.43 -2.25
CA GLN A 244 8.10 12.64 -1.68
C GLN A 244 9.34 12.33 -0.82
N THR A 245 9.77 11.06 -0.75
CA THR A 245 10.98 10.70 -0.01
C THR A 245 12.23 11.20 -0.70
N THR A 246 13.28 11.49 0.07
CA THR A 246 14.59 11.92 -0.47
C THR A 246 15.45 10.76 -0.97
N ASP A 247 15.06 9.51 -0.71
CA ASP A 247 15.74 8.34 -1.26
C ASP A 247 15.30 8.15 -2.72
N ASP A 248 16.25 8.31 -3.65
CA ASP A 248 15.97 8.27 -5.08
C ASP A 248 15.35 6.93 -5.54
N LEU A 249 15.67 5.80 -4.87
CA LEU A 249 15.15 4.48 -5.23
C LEU A 249 13.70 4.34 -4.78
N ILE A 250 13.40 4.71 -3.54
CA ILE A 250 12.03 4.73 -3.02
C ILE A 250 11.17 5.67 -3.86
N GLN A 251 11.64 6.90 -4.08
CA GLN A 251 10.92 7.92 -4.84
C GLN A 251 10.64 7.45 -6.28
N LEU A 252 11.65 6.93 -6.99
CA LEU A 252 11.45 6.43 -8.36
C LEU A 252 10.49 5.25 -8.41
N THR A 253 10.58 4.32 -7.45
CA THR A 253 9.72 3.13 -7.40
C THR A 253 8.27 3.53 -7.13
N ALA A 254 8.04 4.40 -6.14
CA ALA A 254 6.71 4.93 -5.84
C ALA A 254 6.13 5.73 -7.00
N MET A 255 6.95 6.55 -7.69
CA MET A 255 6.54 7.31 -8.87
C MET A 255 6.14 6.39 -10.04
N CYS A 256 6.87 5.28 -10.25
CA CYS A 256 6.51 4.26 -11.22
C CYS A 256 5.18 3.61 -10.88
N TRP A 257 4.95 3.26 -9.61
CA TRP A 257 3.67 2.72 -9.16
C TRP A 257 2.52 3.71 -9.34
N MET A 258 2.73 4.98 -8.96
CA MET A 258 1.74 6.04 -9.13
C MET A 258 1.35 6.21 -10.60
N ARG A 259 2.31 6.14 -11.53
CA ARG A 259 2.04 6.15 -12.97
C ARG A 259 1.09 5.03 -13.38
N GLU A 260 1.37 3.80 -12.97
CA GLU A 260 0.52 2.64 -13.30
C GLU A 260 -0.87 2.77 -12.66
N PHE A 261 -0.96 3.29 -11.43
CA PHE A 261 -2.23 3.51 -10.74
C PHE A 261 -3.12 4.50 -11.49
N ILE A 262 -2.56 5.63 -11.94
CA ILE A 262 -3.29 6.62 -12.74
C ILE A 262 -3.78 6.01 -14.05
N GLN A 263 -2.96 5.18 -14.71
CA GLN A 263 -3.31 4.55 -15.99
C GLN A 263 -4.37 3.44 -15.85
N LEU A 264 -4.28 2.62 -14.79
CA LEU A 264 -5.16 1.46 -14.58
C LEU A 264 -6.47 1.84 -13.89
N ALA A 265 -6.40 2.64 -12.82
CA ALA A 265 -7.55 3.02 -12.02
C ALA A 265 -8.33 4.21 -12.63
N GLY A 266 -7.68 4.97 -13.51
CA GLY A 266 -8.27 6.10 -14.22
C GLY A 266 -8.90 7.09 -13.24
N ARG A 267 -10.19 7.39 -13.45
CA ARG A 267 -10.91 8.40 -12.66
C ARG A 267 -10.92 8.12 -11.15
N VAL A 268 -10.77 6.86 -10.71
CA VAL A 268 -10.68 6.52 -9.27
C VAL A 268 -9.54 7.28 -8.55
N MET A 269 -8.52 7.74 -9.29
CA MET A 269 -7.43 8.55 -8.73
C MET A 269 -7.76 10.03 -8.56
N LEU A 270 -8.87 10.54 -9.12
CA LEU A 270 -9.21 11.97 -9.09
C LEU A 270 -9.30 12.56 -7.68
N PRO A 271 -9.88 11.88 -6.67
CA PRO A 271 -9.92 12.41 -5.30
C PRO A 271 -8.53 12.65 -4.69
N TYR A 272 -7.50 11.95 -5.17
CA TYR A 272 -6.14 12.04 -4.65
C TYR A 272 -5.27 13.05 -5.42
N SER A 273 -5.84 13.75 -6.41
CA SER A 273 -5.09 14.58 -7.37
C SER A 273 -4.25 15.66 -6.71
N SER A 274 -4.74 16.31 -5.65
CA SER A 274 -3.97 17.33 -4.91
C SER A 274 -2.70 16.76 -4.29
N GLY A 275 -2.80 15.60 -3.63
CA GLY A 275 -1.66 14.89 -3.06
C GLY A 275 -0.69 14.41 -4.15
N ILE A 276 -1.22 13.85 -5.24
CA ILE A 276 -0.40 13.42 -6.39
C ILE A 276 0.35 14.61 -6.98
N LEU A 277 -0.29 15.76 -7.19
CA LEU A 277 0.36 16.95 -7.72
C LEU A 277 1.43 17.52 -6.80
N THR A 278 1.18 17.49 -5.48
CA THR A 278 2.18 17.88 -4.47
C THR A 278 3.46 17.04 -4.62
N ALA A 279 3.32 15.75 -4.91
CA ALA A 279 4.45 14.86 -5.10
C ALA A 279 5.09 14.94 -6.51
N VAL A 280 4.29 15.13 -7.56
CA VAL A 280 4.73 15.03 -8.96
C VAL A 280 5.36 16.33 -9.47
N LEU A 281 4.80 17.49 -9.13
CA LEU A 281 5.20 18.77 -9.69
C LEU A 281 6.64 19.18 -9.38
N PRO A 282 7.15 19.03 -8.12
CA PRO A 282 8.55 19.34 -7.81
C PRO A 282 9.55 18.55 -8.65
N CYS A 283 9.23 17.28 -8.94
CA CYS A 283 10.10 16.37 -9.69
C CYS A 283 10.31 16.78 -11.16
N LEU A 284 9.47 17.66 -11.71
CA LEU A 284 9.61 18.15 -13.09
C LEU A 284 10.80 19.08 -13.28
N ALA A 285 11.27 19.71 -12.19
CA ALA A 285 12.43 20.60 -12.17
C ALA A 285 13.75 19.87 -11.92
N TYR A 286 13.75 18.55 -11.77
CA TYR A 286 14.97 17.78 -11.54
C TYR A 286 15.96 17.94 -12.71
N ASP A 287 17.24 17.90 -12.35
CA ASP A 287 18.35 18.04 -13.28
C ASP A 287 18.73 16.68 -13.88
N ASP A 288 19.01 16.65 -15.18
CA ASP A 288 19.35 15.41 -15.91
C ASP A 288 20.78 14.91 -15.63
N ARG A 289 21.55 15.59 -14.78
CA ARG A 289 22.92 15.19 -14.39
C ARG A 289 23.00 13.82 -13.72
N LYS A 290 22.02 13.43 -12.90
CA LYS A 290 21.96 12.09 -12.31
C LYS A 290 20.96 11.24 -13.07
N LYS A 291 21.34 9.99 -13.36
CA LYS A 291 20.47 9.03 -14.05
C LYS A 291 19.14 8.82 -13.33
N MET A 292 19.16 8.79 -12.00
CA MET A 292 17.94 8.59 -11.20
C MET A 292 17.03 9.81 -11.27
N ASP A 293 17.57 11.01 -11.11
CA ASP A 293 16.84 12.29 -11.25
C ASP A 293 16.15 12.38 -12.61
N SER A 294 16.85 12.01 -13.70
CA SER A 294 16.27 11.98 -15.05
C SER A 294 15.13 10.95 -15.18
N GLY A 295 15.30 9.75 -14.61
CA GLY A 295 14.25 8.74 -14.56
C GLY A 295 13.02 9.21 -13.77
N ILE A 296 13.21 9.83 -12.60
CA ILE A 296 12.13 10.36 -11.76
C ILE A 296 11.38 11.45 -12.52
N LYS A 297 12.10 12.38 -13.17
CA LYS A 297 11.54 13.45 -14.00
C LYS A 297 10.73 12.91 -15.17
N GLU A 298 11.21 11.88 -15.87
CA GLU A 298 10.48 11.26 -16.99
C GLU A 298 9.16 10.66 -16.51
N VAL A 299 9.20 9.86 -15.43
CA VAL A 299 8.00 9.24 -14.88
C VAL A 299 7.03 10.30 -14.34
N ALA A 300 7.53 11.33 -13.66
CA ALA A 300 6.73 12.45 -13.18
C ALA A 300 6.03 13.19 -14.32
N ASN A 301 6.69 13.41 -15.46
CA ASN A 301 6.06 14.00 -16.65
C ASN A 301 4.89 13.15 -17.16
N VAL A 302 5.05 11.82 -17.20
CA VAL A 302 3.99 10.91 -17.62
C VAL A 302 2.84 10.88 -16.61
N CYS A 303 3.12 10.85 -15.31
CA CYS A 303 2.12 10.97 -14.24
C CYS A 303 1.31 12.26 -14.40
N ASN A 304 2.00 13.39 -14.54
CA ASN A 304 1.39 14.71 -14.69
C ASN A 304 0.44 14.76 -15.89
N GLN A 305 0.90 14.31 -17.06
CA GLN A 305 0.09 14.30 -18.28
C GLN A 305 -1.08 13.32 -18.20
N SER A 306 -0.88 12.16 -17.59
CA SER A 306 -1.93 11.14 -17.44
C SER A 306 -3.02 11.62 -16.50
N LEU A 307 -2.65 12.29 -15.40
CA LEU A 307 -3.58 12.86 -14.44
C LEU A 307 -4.41 13.98 -15.06
N MET A 308 -3.80 14.89 -15.84
CA MET A 308 -4.54 15.92 -16.58
C MET A 308 -5.61 15.31 -17.50
N LYS A 309 -5.29 14.23 -18.22
CA LYS A 309 -6.24 13.58 -19.15
C LYS A 309 -7.47 12.99 -18.47
N LEU A 310 -7.41 12.73 -17.15
CA LEU A 310 -8.56 12.22 -16.41
C LEU A 310 -9.62 13.30 -16.14
N VAL A 311 -9.23 14.57 -16.15
CA VAL A 311 -10.15 15.70 -15.99
C VAL A 311 -10.91 15.95 -17.28
N THR A 312 -12.24 15.96 -17.19
CA THR A 312 -13.13 16.15 -18.34
C THR A 312 -14.19 17.21 -18.02
N PRO A 313 -14.95 17.69 -19.02
CA PRO A 313 -16.00 18.69 -18.78
C PRO A 313 -17.10 18.24 -17.82
N GLU A 314 -17.29 16.93 -17.65
CA GLU A 314 -18.27 16.38 -16.69
C GLU A 314 -17.94 16.74 -15.25
N ASP A 315 -16.68 17.05 -14.95
CA ASP A 315 -16.25 17.42 -13.60
C ASP A 315 -16.67 18.84 -13.22
N ASP A 316 -17.18 19.65 -14.18
CA ASP A 316 -17.71 21.00 -13.95
C ASP A 316 -19.19 21.01 -13.56
N GLU A 317 -19.88 19.87 -13.69
CA GLU A 317 -21.28 19.77 -13.32
C GLU A 317 -21.45 19.95 -11.79
N PRO A 318 -22.54 20.60 -11.35
CA PRO A 318 -22.82 20.78 -9.94
C PRO A 318 -22.99 19.40 -9.27
N ASP A 319 -22.57 19.28 -8.02
CA ASP A 319 -22.78 18.09 -7.20
C ASP A 319 -24.28 17.96 -6.86
N GLU A 320 -25.13 17.68 -7.85
CA GLU A 320 -26.55 17.41 -7.63
C GLU A 320 -26.74 15.94 -7.22
N PRO A 321 -27.53 15.66 -6.17
CA PRO A 321 -27.97 14.30 -5.89
C PRO A 321 -28.94 13.88 -7.00
N LYS A 322 -28.51 13.00 -7.91
CA LYS A 322 -29.41 12.43 -8.92
C LYS A 322 -30.61 11.78 -8.20
N PRO A 323 -31.86 12.17 -8.50
CA PRO A 323 -33.02 11.51 -7.93
C PRO A 323 -33.06 10.06 -8.44
N VAL A 324 -33.18 9.12 -7.52
CA VAL A 324 -33.40 7.71 -7.83
C VAL A 324 -34.71 7.62 -8.60
N VAL A 325 -34.63 7.33 -9.90
CA VAL A 325 -35.81 6.98 -10.70
C VAL A 325 -36.31 5.64 -10.18
N GLN A 326 -37.23 5.67 -9.22
CA GLN A 326 -38.02 4.52 -8.85
C GLN A 326 -38.82 4.11 -10.08
N LYS A 327 -38.42 3.00 -10.68
CA LYS A 327 -39.17 2.33 -11.74
C LYS A 327 -40.50 1.91 -11.11
N GLN A 328 -41.57 2.66 -11.41
CA GLN A 328 -42.94 2.33 -11.03
C GLN A 328 -43.24 0.90 -11.51
N ALA A 329 -43.44 0.00 -10.56
CA ALA A 329 -44.03 -1.31 -10.82
C ALA A 329 -45.54 -1.11 -10.97
N GLU A 330 -46.11 -1.67 -12.04
CA GLU A 330 -47.55 -1.75 -12.29
C GLU A 330 -48.28 -2.45 -11.13
N PRO A 331 -49.51 -2.05 -10.76
CA PRO A 331 -50.26 -2.72 -9.71
C PRO A 331 -51.02 -3.91 -10.31
N ASN A 332 -50.75 -5.12 -9.83
CA ASN A 332 -51.67 -6.24 -9.99
C ASN A 332 -52.73 -6.19 -8.86
N PRO A 333 -54.02 -6.33 -9.16
CA PRO A 333 -55.08 -6.43 -8.17
C PRO A 333 -55.34 -7.90 -7.80
N ASP A 334 -55.47 -8.15 -6.50
CA ASP A 334 -56.22 -9.24 -5.83
C ASP A 334 -55.40 -9.76 -4.64
N ASP A 335 -55.81 -9.43 -3.41
CA ASP A 335 -56.74 -10.29 -2.67
C ASP A 335 -56.91 -9.77 -1.22
N SER A 336 -58.15 -9.40 -0.90
CA SER A 336 -58.87 -9.64 0.37
C SER A 336 -58.25 -9.36 1.76
N LEU A 337 -58.82 -8.31 2.40
CA LEU A 337 -59.56 -8.34 3.68
C LEU A 337 -58.93 -8.94 4.95
N ALA A 338 -58.68 -8.08 5.95
CA ALA A 338 -59.26 -8.09 7.32
C ALA A 338 -58.54 -7.03 8.20
N LYS A 339 -59.13 -5.84 8.46
CA LYS A 339 -59.90 -5.49 9.69
C LYS A 339 -59.32 -5.99 11.02
N GLN A 340 -58.73 -5.09 11.81
CA GLN A 340 -59.28 -4.51 13.07
C GLN A 340 -58.18 -3.70 13.79
N GLU A 341 -58.41 -2.41 14.04
CA GLU A 341 -58.74 -1.81 15.36
C GLU A 341 -57.62 -2.07 16.40
N GLY A 342 -56.85 -1.10 16.91
CA GLY A 342 -57.16 0.27 17.26
C GLY A 342 -57.37 0.37 18.77
N THR A 343 -56.38 0.85 19.53
CA THR A 343 -56.59 1.67 20.74
C THR A 343 -55.28 2.28 21.24
N ALA A 344 -55.40 3.50 21.76
CA ALA A 344 -54.36 4.42 22.16
C ALA A 344 -54.31 4.63 23.69
N SER A 345 -53.33 5.42 24.12
CA SER A 345 -53.13 6.07 25.45
C SER A 345 -52.55 5.19 26.57
N GLY A 346 -51.65 5.67 27.45
CA GLY A 346 -51.05 6.98 27.68
C GLY A 346 -49.91 6.86 28.72
N GLY A 347 -49.00 7.84 28.78
CA GLY A 347 -47.86 7.88 29.72
C GLY A 347 -48.23 8.37 31.14
N PRO A 348 -47.32 9.01 31.93
CA PRO A 348 -45.85 9.11 31.84
C PRO A 348 -45.12 8.84 33.19
N ASP A 349 -43.80 9.09 33.18
CA ASP A 349 -42.88 9.43 34.29
C ASP A 349 -42.15 8.33 35.10
N GLY A 350 -40.82 8.40 35.04
CA GLY A 350 -39.85 7.65 35.84
C GLY A 350 -38.39 7.85 35.36
N SER A 351 -37.82 9.02 35.66
CA SER A 351 -36.38 9.39 35.67
C SER A 351 -35.47 8.29 36.28
N CYS A 352 -34.17 8.07 36.03
CA CYS A 352 -33.05 8.69 35.30
C CYS A 352 -31.87 7.68 35.21
N ASP A 353 -30.99 7.90 34.22
CA ASP A 353 -29.58 7.49 34.09
C ASP A 353 -29.14 6.01 34.17
N SER A 354 -28.63 5.51 33.03
CA SER A 354 -27.25 4.98 32.98
C SER A 354 -26.77 4.77 31.53
N THR A 355 -25.70 5.47 31.20
CA THR A 355 -24.94 5.45 29.95
C THR A 355 -24.18 4.13 29.76
N PHE A 356 -24.50 3.46 28.64
CA PHE A 356 -23.61 2.72 27.73
C PHE A 356 -22.84 1.47 28.23
N SER A 357 -23.37 0.29 27.89
CA SER A 357 -22.55 -0.86 27.52
C SER A 357 -23.18 -1.67 26.38
N SER A 358 -22.39 -1.83 25.32
CA SER A 358 -22.19 -3.04 24.49
C SER A 358 -23.36 -3.73 23.77
N GLY A 359 -23.17 -3.92 22.46
CA GLY A 359 -23.92 -4.86 21.62
C GLY A 359 -23.84 -4.48 20.13
N ILE A 360 -22.71 -4.71 19.46
CA ILE A 360 -22.55 -5.76 18.43
C ILE A 360 -23.88 -6.30 17.85
N SER A 361 -24.20 -5.86 16.63
CA SER A 361 -24.93 -6.57 15.57
C SER A 361 -24.25 -6.16 14.26
N VAL A 362 -23.38 -6.96 13.66
CA VAL A 362 -23.66 -8.12 12.79
C VAL A 362 -24.55 -7.73 11.60
N PHE A 363 -23.87 -7.63 10.44
CA PHE A 363 -24.34 -7.69 9.06
C PHE A 363 -25.48 -6.76 8.61
N THR A 364 -25.08 -5.67 7.96
CA THR A 364 -25.77 -5.13 6.78
C THR A 364 -24.88 -5.40 5.57
N PRO A 365 -25.40 -5.97 4.46
CA PRO A 365 -24.61 -6.10 3.24
C PRO A 365 -24.45 -4.68 2.69
N ALA A 366 -23.23 -4.15 2.74
CA ALA A 366 -22.89 -2.95 1.98
C ALA A 366 -23.00 -3.31 0.50
N GLY A 367 -24.16 -3.00 -0.07
CA GLY A 367 -24.33 -2.97 -1.51
C GLY A 367 -23.23 -2.10 -2.11
N THR A 368 -22.69 -2.55 -3.22
CA THR A 368 -21.79 -1.81 -4.11
C THR A 368 -22.44 -0.51 -4.61
N GLU A 369 -22.53 0.50 -3.75
CA GLU A 369 -22.69 1.89 -4.18
C GLU A 369 -21.30 2.49 -4.28
N ARG A 370 -20.74 2.51 -5.50
CA ARG A 370 -19.52 3.29 -5.78
C ARG A 370 -19.84 4.74 -5.42
N ALA A 371 -19.21 5.25 -4.37
CA ALA A 371 -19.20 6.69 -4.08
C ALA A 371 -18.85 7.46 -5.37
N PRO A 372 -19.52 8.59 -5.65
CA PRO A 372 -19.23 9.37 -6.85
C PRO A 372 -17.75 9.75 -6.83
N VAL A 373 -17.07 9.43 -7.93
CA VAL A 373 -15.68 9.81 -8.12
C VAL A 373 -15.65 11.31 -8.38
N THR A 374 -15.33 12.09 -7.35
CA THR A 374 -15.34 13.56 -7.43
C THR A 374 -13.93 14.13 -7.53
N LEU A 375 -13.76 15.11 -8.41
CA LEU A 375 -12.55 15.92 -8.47
C LEU A 375 -12.54 16.93 -7.32
N HIS A 376 -11.57 16.85 -6.41
CA HIS A 376 -11.39 17.84 -5.34
C HIS A 376 -10.65 19.07 -5.87
N LEU A 377 -11.37 19.94 -6.58
CA LEU A 377 -10.79 21.11 -7.25
C LEU A 377 -10.12 22.09 -6.27
N ASP A 378 -10.72 22.34 -5.12
CA ASP A 378 -10.17 23.26 -4.09
C ASP A 378 -8.74 22.88 -3.70
N GLY A 379 -8.51 21.59 -3.41
CA GLY A 379 -7.19 21.09 -3.04
C GLY A 379 -6.18 21.15 -4.19
N ILE A 380 -6.62 20.89 -5.42
CA ILE A 380 -5.76 21.03 -6.61
C ILE A 380 -5.33 22.49 -6.76
N VAL A 381 -6.29 23.42 -6.75
CA VAL A 381 -6.02 24.85 -6.91
C VAL A 381 -5.11 25.36 -5.81
N GLN A 382 -5.30 24.93 -4.56
CA GLN A 382 -4.42 25.29 -3.45
C GLN A 382 -2.96 24.86 -3.71
N VAL A 383 -2.73 23.62 -4.14
CA VAL A 383 -1.39 23.11 -4.45
C VAL A 383 -0.74 23.90 -5.60
N LEU A 384 -1.49 24.13 -6.68
CA LEU A 384 -1.02 24.93 -7.81
C LEU A 384 -0.67 26.37 -7.38
N ASN A 385 -1.48 26.97 -6.51
CA ASN A 385 -1.26 28.31 -5.99
C ASN A 385 0.00 28.40 -5.11
N CYS A 386 0.21 27.41 -4.24
CA CYS A 386 1.41 27.31 -3.42
C CYS A 386 2.67 27.24 -4.30
N HIS A 387 2.64 26.42 -5.35
CA HIS A 387 3.76 26.29 -6.27
C HIS A 387 4.04 27.56 -7.09
N LEU A 388 3.01 28.32 -7.49
CA LEU A 388 3.24 29.62 -8.18
C LEU A 388 3.78 30.70 -7.26
N SER A 389 3.42 30.66 -5.97
CA SER A 389 3.87 31.64 -4.98
C SER A 389 5.32 31.39 -4.54
N ASP A 390 5.85 30.19 -4.76
CA ASP A 390 7.22 29.83 -4.44
C ASP A 390 8.20 30.38 -5.49
N MET A 391 8.97 31.40 -5.10
CA MET A 391 9.96 32.05 -5.96
C MET A 391 11.15 31.13 -6.29
N ALA A 392 11.40 30.08 -5.50
CA ALA A 392 12.48 29.13 -5.72
C ALA A 392 12.08 27.97 -6.64
N ILE A 393 10.82 27.93 -7.10
CA ILE A 393 10.33 26.83 -7.92
C ILE A 393 10.98 26.82 -9.30
N GLY A 394 11.37 25.63 -9.77
CA GLY A 394 11.98 25.48 -11.08
C GLY A 394 11.04 25.85 -12.24
N MET A 395 11.60 26.44 -13.30
CA MET A 395 10.89 26.91 -14.50
C MET A 395 9.96 25.85 -15.10
N MET A 396 10.43 24.59 -15.21
CA MET A 396 9.63 23.50 -15.78
C MET A 396 8.38 23.18 -14.94
N THR A 397 8.50 23.24 -13.61
CA THR A 397 7.37 23.07 -12.71
C THR A 397 6.39 24.24 -12.83
N ARG A 398 6.90 25.47 -12.93
CA ARG A 398 6.07 26.67 -13.14
C ARG A 398 5.25 26.57 -14.43
N ILE A 399 5.88 26.18 -15.54
CA ILE A 399 5.19 25.93 -16.82
C ILE A 399 4.12 24.83 -16.68
N ALA A 400 4.42 23.74 -15.96
CA ALA A 400 3.45 22.67 -15.72
C ALA A 400 2.23 23.15 -14.91
N VAL A 401 2.45 23.98 -13.89
CA VAL A 401 1.38 24.57 -13.09
C VAL A 401 0.49 25.49 -13.93
N LEU A 402 1.06 26.34 -14.78
CA LEU A 402 0.29 27.17 -15.71
C LEU A 402 -0.53 26.34 -16.69
N LYS A 403 0.04 25.23 -17.21
CA LYS A 403 -0.69 24.28 -18.06
C LYS A 403 -1.88 23.64 -17.32
N TRP A 404 -1.71 23.31 -16.04
CA TRP A 404 -2.81 22.82 -15.20
C TRP A 404 -3.92 23.84 -15.05
N LEU A 405 -3.60 25.08 -14.66
CA LEU A 405 -4.60 26.13 -14.51
C LEU A 405 -5.36 26.38 -15.82
N TYR A 406 -4.64 26.48 -16.95
CA TYR A 406 -5.26 26.60 -18.27
C TYR A 406 -6.21 25.44 -18.57
N HIS A 407 -5.78 24.21 -18.32
CA HIS A 407 -6.60 23.03 -18.54
C HIS A 407 -7.87 23.02 -17.68
N LEU A 408 -7.75 23.38 -16.40
CA LEU A 408 -8.89 23.49 -15.48
C LEU A 408 -9.85 24.61 -15.89
N TYR A 409 -9.37 25.76 -16.38
CA TYR A 409 -10.25 26.82 -16.90
C TYR A 409 -11.00 26.39 -18.17
N ILE A 410 -10.47 25.46 -18.95
CA ILE A 410 -11.16 24.90 -20.13
C ILE A 410 -12.16 23.82 -19.73
N LYS A 411 -11.76 22.90 -18.84
CA LYS A 411 -12.56 21.72 -18.51
C LYS A 411 -13.57 21.98 -17.41
N THR A 412 -13.21 22.78 -16.40
CA THR A 412 -14.05 23.08 -15.24
C THR A 412 -14.23 24.59 -15.03
N PRO A 413 -14.74 25.35 -16.03
CA PRO A 413 -14.84 26.79 -15.94
C PRO A 413 -15.75 27.29 -14.81
N ARG A 414 -16.89 26.63 -14.53
CA ARG A 414 -17.82 27.07 -13.48
C ARG A 414 -17.20 26.92 -12.10
N LYS A 415 -16.58 25.77 -11.81
CA LYS A 415 -15.93 25.53 -10.53
C LYS A 415 -14.66 26.38 -10.38
N MET A 416 -13.86 26.53 -11.44
CA MET A 416 -12.66 27.39 -11.44
C MET A 416 -12.95 28.88 -11.22
N PHE A 417 -14.12 29.37 -11.66
CA PHE A 417 -14.52 30.76 -11.45
C PHE A 417 -14.49 31.17 -9.97
N ARG A 418 -14.83 30.23 -9.06
CA ARG A 418 -14.80 30.47 -7.61
C ARG A 418 -13.40 30.74 -7.05
N HIS A 419 -12.36 30.37 -7.78
CA HIS A 419 -10.96 30.56 -7.40
C HIS A 419 -10.27 31.67 -8.19
N THR A 420 -10.95 32.31 -9.14
CA THR A 420 -10.31 33.31 -10.00
C THR A 420 -9.79 34.50 -9.21
N ASP A 421 -10.51 34.96 -8.18
CA ASP A 421 -10.10 36.12 -7.38
C ASP A 421 -8.80 35.87 -6.60
N SER A 422 -8.56 34.64 -6.14
CA SER A 422 -7.31 34.30 -5.45
C SER A 422 -6.15 34.04 -6.40
N LEU A 423 -6.43 33.47 -7.58
CA LEU A 423 -5.40 33.12 -8.57
C LEU A 423 -4.95 34.34 -9.39
N PHE A 424 -5.82 35.30 -9.65
CA PHE A 424 -5.55 36.40 -10.58
C PHE A 424 -4.34 37.27 -10.18
N PRO A 425 -4.18 37.71 -8.91
CA PRO A 425 -3.03 38.51 -8.51
C PRO A 425 -1.70 37.76 -8.71
N ILE A 426 -1.68 36.47 -8.36
CA ILE A 426 -0.48 35.63 -8.42
C ILE A 426 -0.12 35.35 -9.88
N LEU A 427 -1.09 35.03 -10.73
CA LEU A 427 -0.87 34.88 -12.17
C LEU A 427 -0.33 36.16 -12.81
N LEU A 428 -0.87 37.32 -12.44
CA LEU A 428 -0.41 38.60 -12.96
C LEU A 428 1.02 38.89 -12.50
N GLN A 429 1.36 38.59 -11.25
CA GLN A 429 2.73 38.67 -10.75
C GLN A 429 3.66 37.72 -11.49
N THR A 430 3.32 36.43 -11.59
CA THR A 430 4.16 35.43 -12.29
C THR A 430 4.42 35.80 -13.75
N LEU A 431 3.41 36.30 -14.46
CA LEU A 431 3.55 36.73 -15.86
C LEU A 431 4.32 38.05 -16.02
N SER A 432 4.33 38.89 -14.98
CA SER A 432 5.08 40.15 -14.98
C SER A 432 6.56 39.94 -14.65
N ASP A 433 6.86 38.98 -13.78
CA ASP A 433 8.22 38.70 -13.31
C ASP A 433 9.04 37.86 -14.33
N GLU A 434 8.38 37.06 -15.19
CA GLU A 434 9.06 36.24 -16.21
C GLU A 434 8.76 36.69 -17.64
N SER A 435 9.41 37.77 -18.05
CA SER A 435 9.33 38.27 -19.43
C SER A 435 10.00 37.33 -20.44
N ASP A 436 9.24 36.99 -21.49
CA ASP A 436 9.53 36.25 -22.74
C ASP A 436 9.62 34.70 -22.72
N GLU A 437 10.41 34.04 -21.88
CA GLU A 437 10.64 32.58 -22.05
C GLU A 437 9.49 31.68 -21.52
N ALA A 438 8.97 31.96 -20.33
CA ALA A 438 7.88 31.19 -19.73
C ALA A 438 6.57 31.30 -20.52
N VAL A 439 6.27 32.51 -21.02
CA VAL A 439 5.07 32.83 -21.79
C VAL A 439 5.09 32.14 -23.15
N GLY A 440 6.24 32.14 -23.84
CA GLY A 440 6.40 31.48 -25.14
C GLY A 440 6.28 29.95 -25.08
N LEU A 441 6.89 29.32 -24.07
CA LEU A 441 6.87 27.86 -23.88
C LEU A 441 5.53 27.33 -23.37
N ALA A 442 4.80 28.11 -22.56
CA ALA A 442 3.43 27.79 -22.17
C ALA A 442 2.46 27.86 -23.36
N ALA A 443 2.70 28.76 -24.33
CA ALA A 443 1.88 28.96 -25.52
C ALA A 443 2.15 27.95 -26.67
N GLY A 444 3.23 27.17 -26.62
CA GLY A 444 3.68 26.25 -27.68
C GLY A 444 2.86 24.96 -27.91
N GLY A 445 1.63 24.86 -27.40
CA GLY A 445 0.71 23.78 -27.74
C GLY A 445 0.16 23.91 -29.19
N PRO A 446 -0.39 22.83 -29.79
CA PRO A 446 -0.86 22.88 -31.18
C PRO A 446 -1.87 24.02 -31.36
N ARG A 447 -1.65 24.83 -32.42
CA ARG A 447 -2.58 25.87 -32.87
C ARG A 447 -3.99 25.27 -32.96
N LEU A 448 -4.89 25.71 -32.09
CA LEU A 448 -6.29 25.34 -32.11
C LEU A 448 -7.13 26.61 -32.06
N ASP A 449 -7.89 26.83 -33.12
CA ASP A 449 -8.87 27.91 -33.23
C ASP A 449 -9.93 27.78 -32.11
N PRO A 450 -10.35 28.87 -31.48
CA PRO A 450 -11.38 28.81 -30.46
C PRO A 450 -12.74 28.48 -31.10
N PRO A 451 -13.59 27.64 -30.49
CA PRO A 451 -14.98 27.57 -30.86
C PRO A 451 -15.62 28.93 -30.51
N LEU A 452 -15.91 29.70 -31.55
CA LEU A 452 -16.80 30.84 -31.44
C LEU A 452 -18.15 30.33 -30.92
N SER A 453 -18.55 30.84 -29.75
CA SER A 453 -19.92 30.93 -29.20
C SER A 453 -20.11 30.22 -27.84
N SER A 454 -19.80 30.91 -26.75
CA SER A 454 -20.55 30.76 -25.48
C SER A 454 -20.69 32.13 -24.80
N PRO A 455 -21.93 32.61 -24.52
CA PRO A 455 -22.16 33.97 -24.04
C PRO A 455 -22.31 34.01 -22.52
N LEU A 456 -21.24 33.72 -21.75
CA LEU A 456 -21.24 33.88 -20.28
C LEU A 456 -19.89 34.34 -19.70
N LEU A 457 -19.16 35.21 -20.41
CA LEU A 457 -17.95 35.87 -19.87
C LEU A 457 -18.14 37.40 -19.82
N PRO A 458 -18.53 37.99 -18.67
CA PRO A 458 -18.03 39.28 -18.23
C PRO A 458 -16.85 39.03 -17.27
N SER A 459 -15.67 39.64 -17.35
CA SER A 459 -15.32 40.97 -17.79
C SER A 459 -13.83 41.00 -18.20
N SER A 460 -13.54 41.61 -19.35
CA SER A 460 -12.32 42.34 -19.76
C SER A 460 -10.91 41.95 -19.27
N GLY A 461 -10.67 41.67 -17.99
CA GLY A 461 -9.35 41.41 -17.41
C GLY A 461 -8.71 40.09 -17.85
N LEU A 462 -9.45 38.98 -17.83
CA LEU A 462 -8.92 37.67 -18.24
C LEU A 462 -8.76 37.55 -19.76
N ARG A 463 -9.67 38.16 -20.53
CA ARG A 463 -9.54 38.33 -22.00
C ARG A 463 -8.35 39.24 -22.36
N ALA A 464 -8.05 40.24 -21.54
CA ALA A 464 -6.87 41.09 -21.71
C ALA A 464 -5.59 40.35 -21.33
N ALA A 465 -5.56 39.55 -20.27
CA ALA A 465 -4.41 38.72 -19.90
C ALA A 465 -4.12 37.66 -20.97
N VAL A 466 -5.14 36.93 -21.44
CA VAL A 466 -5.03 35.93 -22.52
C VAL A 466 -4.78 36.59 -23.89
N GLY A 467 -5.31 37.80 -24.12
CA GLY A 467 -5.07 38.60 -25.32
C GLY A 467 -3.68 39.25 -25.36
N SER A 468 -3.11 39.59 -24.21
CA SER A 468 -1.77 40.15 -24.05
C SER A 468 -0.69 39.09 -24.31
N VAL A 469 -0.92 37.86 -23.84
CA VAL A 469 -0.16 36.65 -24.24
C VAL A 469 -0.13 36.48 -25.77
N ARG A 470 -1.20 36.89 -26.47
CA ARG A 470 -1.31 36.81 -27.94
C ARG A 470 -0.65 37.99 -28.68
N GLN A 471 -0.50 39.15 -28.04
CA GLN A 471 0.11 40.37 -28.62
C GLN A 471 1.63 40.42 -28.42
N GLN A 472 2.16 39.88 -27.32
CA GLN A 472 3.61 39.81 -27.07
C GLN A 472 4.30 38.70 -27.87
N ALA A 473 3.57 37.69 -28.36
CA ALA A 473 4.10 36.59 -29.18
C ALA A 473 4.27 36.91 -30.69
N ARG A 474 4.16 38.18 -31.11
CA ARG A 474 4.45 38.57 -32.50
C ARG A 474 5.96 38.73 -32.69
N THR A 475 6.56 37.84 -33.48
CA THR A 475 7.92 38.03 -33.99
C THR A 475 7.98 39.29 -34.86
N PRO A 476 9.16 39.94 -35.03
CA PRO A 476 9.32 41.15 -35.84
C PRO A 476 9.00 40.98 -37.35
N ALA A 477 8.55 39.81 -37.78
CA ALA A 477 8.22 39.49 -39.16
C ALA A 477 6.78 39.87 -39.57
N ASP A 478 5.87 40.14 -38.61
CA ASP A 478 4.43 40.33 -38.89
C ASP A 478 3.92 41.79 -38.81
N LEU A 479 4.77 42.77 -39.14
CA LEU A 479 4.36 44.17 -39.31
C LEU A 479 3.92 44.43 -40.76
N PRO A 480 2.75 45.07 -41.00
CA PRO A 480 2.33 45.47 -42.34
C PRO A 480 3.37 46.39 -43.01
N ALA A 481 3.57 46.21 -44.31
CA ALA A 481 4.60 46.88 -45.12
C ALA A 481 4.61 48.43 -45.03
N ALA A 482 3.53 49.06 -44.55
CA ALA A 482 3.41 50.51 -44.42
C ALA A 482 4.22 51.17 -43.28
N GLN A 483 4.87 50.40 -42.40
CA GLN A 483 5.74 50.93 -41.33
C GLN A 483 7.25 50.73 -41.56
N ARG A 484 7.68 50.12 -42.67
CA ARG A 484 9.11 50.00 -43.02
C ARG A 484 9.71 51.25 -43.66
N GLU A 485 8.90 52.17 -44.19
CA GLU A 485 9.40 53.35 -44.93
C GLU A 485 9.62 54.62 -44.09
N ARG A 486 9.37 54.63 -42.77
CA ARG A 486 9.63 55.83 -41.93
C ARG A 486 10.88 55.76 -41.05
N ARG A 487 11.70 54.72 -41.18
CA ARG A 487 12.95 54.56 -40.40
C ARG A 487 14.24 54.58 -41.24
N ALA A 488 14.15 54.81 -42.55
CA ALA A 488 15.31 54.88 -43.44
C ALA A 488 15.83 56.33 -43.69
N ASP A 489 15.03 57.37 -43.49
CA ASP A 489 15.42 58.77 -43.81
C ASP A 489 16.06 59.57 -42.65
N GLY A 490 16.53 58.90 -41.60
CA GLY A 490 17.03 59.56 -40.39
C GLY A 490 18.55 59.53 -40.16
N LEU A 491 19.34 59.01 -41.10
CA LEU A 491 20.78 58.79 -40.89
C LEU A 491 21.62 59.06 -42.14
N GLU A 492 21.44 60.22 -42.75
CA GLU A 492 22.50 60.92 -43.48
C GLU A 492 22.37 62.43 -43.26
N ARG A 493 23.09 62.95 -42.25
CA ARG A 493 23.84 64.22 -42.27
C ARG A 493 24.56 64.45 -40.95
#